data_AF-A0A520MSR8-F1
#
_entry.id   AF-A0A520MSR8-F1
#
_cell.length_a   1.000
_cell.length_b   1.000
_cell.length_c   1.000
_cell.angle_alpha   90.00
_cell.angle_beta   90.00
_cell.angle_gamma   90.00
#
_symmetry.space_group_name_H-M   'P 1'
#
loop_
_entity.id
_entity.type
_entity.pdbx_description
1 polymer ?
#
loop_
_entity_poly.entity_id
_entity_poly.type
_entity_poly.pdbx_seq_one_letter_code
_entity_poly.pdbx_strand_id
1 'polypeptide(L)'
;MNKFLFSIIFFLIFIFSTIFFTPINFFAGLFLNQNKNLNIEYAYLEGNILSGSVLDLYVDGQVIGDYTYETMLSTKDIKVKFISTDEKKISGSLIKSFNNFNLSNFTVTDFLAEEVISLDLIKNIQLKVNINELKIKNFQCSTINGSIFISADSIKENLNGDLSCRDGNKISTTLKNDKNKILGTIQYFDSSVKVSISTKALPDRRLQLLTDEVSFTVDL
;
A
#
# COMPACT_ATOMS: atom_id res chain seq x y z
N MET A 1 -38.66 -4.00 37.22
CA MET A 1 -37.91 -3.23 36.20
C MET A 1 -36.42 -3.60 36.13
N ASN A 2 -35.70 -3.77 37.24
CA ASN A 2 -34.25 -4.10 37.20
C ASN A 2 -33.87 -5.40 36.48
N LYS A 3 -34.63 -6.49 36.60
CA LYS A 3 -34.27 -7.78 35.96
C LYS A 3 -34.28 -7.74 34.43
N PHE A 4 -35.21 -6.99 33.83
CA PHE A 4 -35.30 -6.83 32.38
C PHE A 4 -34.15 -5.98 31.83
N LEU A 5 -33.80 -4.91 32.56
CA LEU A 5 -32.68 -4.03 32.24
C LEU A 5 -31.33 -4.77 32.34
N PHE A 6 -31.15 -5.59 33.38
CA PHE A 6 -30.00 -6.49 33.50
C PHE A 6 -29.92 -7.52 32.36
N SER A 7 -31.04 -8.10 31.94
CA SER A 7 -31.07 -9.06 30.84
C SER A 7 -30.73 -8.42 29.49
N ILE A 8 -31.18 -7.19 29.24
CA ILE A 8 -30.81 -6.42 28.04
C ILE A 8 -29.31 -6.13 28.03
N ILE A 9 -28.75 -5.70 29.16
CA ILE A 9 -27.31 -5.44 29.30
C ILE A 9 -26.51 -6.72 29.07
N PHE A 10 -26.92 -7.85 29.67
CA PHE A 10 -26.24 -9.14 29.49
C PHE A 10 -26.31 -9.63 28.05
N PHE A 11 -27.45 -9.45 27.38
CA PHE A 11 -27.62 -9.80 25.97
C PHE A 11 -26.75 -8.91 25.07
N LEU A 12 -26.68 -7.61 25.34
CA LEU A 12 -25.75 -6.70 24.65
C LEU A 12 -24.30 -7.11 24.87
N ILE A 13 -23.90 -7.42 26.10
CA ILE A 13 -22.54 -7.91 26.40
C ILE A 13 -22.26 -9.21 25.65
N PHE A 14 -23.23 -10.11 25.56
CA PHE A 14 -23.10 -11.37 24.83
C PHE A 14 -22.97 -11.17 23.32
N ILE A 15 -23.74 -10.25 22.72
CA ILE A 15 -23.58 -9.89 21.30
C ILE A 15 -22.23 -9.20 21.06
N PHE A 16 -21.80 -8.32 21.96
CA PHE A 16 -20.49 -7.69 21.85
C PHE A 16 -19.38 -8.73 21.98
N SER A 17 -19.48 -9.67 22.91
CA SER A 17 -18.46 -10.71 23.10
C SER A 17 -18.32 -11.60 21.89
N THR A 18 -19.42 -12.00 21.23
CA THR A 18 -19.34 -12.83 20.03
C THR A 18 -18.59 -12.13 18.90
N ILE A 19 -18.72 -10.82 18.72
CA ILE A 19 -17.95 -10.07 17.70
C ILE A 19 -16.45 -10.18 17.96
N PHE A 20 -16.00 -10.14 19.22
CA PHE A 20 -14.57 -10.25 19.58
C PHE A 20 -14.02 -11.68 19.44
N PHE A 21 -14.86 -12.70 19.61
CA PHE A 21 -14.45 -14.11 19.52
C PHE A 21 -14.76 -14.76 18.15
N THR A 22 -15.36 -14.03 17.21
CA THR A 22 -15.63 -14.56 15.86
C THR A 22 -14.32 -14.61 15.08
N PRO A 23 -13.96 -15.77 14.49
CA PRO A 23 -12.75 -15.89 13.67
C PRO A 23 -12.76 -14.89 12.51
N ILE A 24 -11.64 -14.20 12.30
CA ILE A 24 -11.54 -13.17 11.25
C ILE A 24 -11.83 -13.73 9.84
N ASN A 25 -11.55 -15.03 9.62
CA ASN A 25 -11.87 -15.74 8.37
C ASN A 25 -13.34 -15.60 7.95
N PHE A 26 -14.27 -15.53 8.91
CA PHE A 26 -15.69 -15.34 8.61
C PHE A 26 -15.95 -13.98 7.95
N PHE A 27 -15.35 -12.90 8.49
CA PHE A 27 -15.49 -11.55 7.93
C PHE A 27 -14.75 -11.39 6.61
N ALA A 28 -13.54 -11.94 6.50
CA ALA A 28 -12.77 -11.94 5.27
C ALA A 28 -13.54 -12.65 4.14
N GLY A 29 -14.08 -13.84 4.39
CA GLY A 29 -14.89 -14.57 3.40
C GLY A 29 -16.14 -13.81 2.94
N LEU A 30 -16.80 -13.06 3.82
CA LEU A 30 -17.92 -12.18 3.44
C LEU A 30 -17.48 -11.04 2.53
N PHE A 31 -16.30 -10.46 2.80
CA PHE A 31 -15.76 -9.33 2.03
C PHE A 31 -15.26 -9.75 0.64
N LEU A 32 -14.50 -10.85 0.57
CA LEU A 32 -13.93 -11.36 -0.68
C LEU A 32 -15.00 -11.75 -1.71
N ASN A 33 -16.10 -12.37 -1.25
CA ASN A 33 -17.19 -12.79 -2.15
C ASN A 33 -17.97 -11.62 -2.77
N GLN A 34 -17.81 -10.39 -2.28
CA GLN A 34 -18.56 -9.23 -2.78
C GLN A 34 -17.86 -8.47 -3.91
N ASN A 35 -16.55 -8.68 -4.11
CA ASN A 35 -15.77 -7.90 -5.08
C ASN A 35 -15.23 -8.78 -6.20
N LYS A 36 -15.72 -8.57 -7.43
CA LYS A 36 -15.27 -9.33 -8.62
C LYS A 36 -14.02 -8.78 -9.30
N ASN A 37 -13.60 -7.56 -8.96
CA ASN A 37 -12.54 -6.83 -9.68
C ASN A 37 -11.19 -6.79 -8.92
N LEU A 38 -11.13 -7.30 -7.70
CA LEU A 38 -9.93 -7.35 -6.87
C LEU A 38 -9.87 -8.76 -6.28
N ASN A 39 -8.91 -9.56 -6.72
CA ASN A 39 -8.74 -10.91 -6.20
C ASN A 39 -7.73 -10.88 -5.05
N ILE A 40 -8.23 -10.95 -3.82
CA ILE A 40 -7.38 -11.00 -2.62
C ILE A 40 -7.41 -12.43 -2.11
N GLU A 41 -6.24 -13.06 -2.04
CA GLU A 41 -6.07 -14.43 -1.55
C GLU A 41 -5.08 -14.43 -0.39
N TYR A 42 -5.19 -15.42 0.50
CA TYR A 42 -4.25 -15.61 1.59
C TYR A 42 -4.13 -17.10 1.91
N ALA A 43 -2.95 -17.57 2.31
CA ALA A 43 -2.77 -18.97 2.70
C ALA A 43 -3.33 -19.23 4.10
N TYR A 44 -3.12 -18.30 5.02
CA TYR A 44 -3.56 -18.43 6.40
C TYR A 44 -3.90 -17.08 7.02
N LEU A 45 -4.93 -17.07 7.86
CA LEU A 45 -5.37 -15.89 8.58
C LEU A 45 -5.67 -16.28 10.02
N GLU A 46 -4.93 -15.68 10.94
CA GLU A 46 -4.99 -15.91 12.38
C GLU A 46 -5.51 -14.67 13.11
N GLY A 47 -6.29 -14.89 14.18
CA GLY A 47 -6.72 -13.82 15.07
C GLY A 47 -8.22 -13.50 14.99
N ASN A 48 -8.57 -12.27 15.32
CA ASN A 48 -9.94 -11.76 15.39
C ASN A 48 -10.05 -10.38 14.73
N ILE A 49 -11.20 -9.72 14.87
CA ILE A 49 -11.44 -8.42 14.24
C ILE A 49 -10.54 -7.29 14.77
N LEU A 50 -10.00 -7.42 15.98
CA LEU A 50 -9.13 -6.43 16.62
C LEU A 50 -7.67 -6.59 16.27
N SER A 51 -7.17 -7.83 16.17
CA SER A 51 -5.78 -8.06 15.81
C SER A 51 -5.58 -9.47 15.30
N GLY A 52 -4.52 -9.64 14.50
CA GLY A 52 -4.20 -10.91 13.89
C GLY A 52 -3.04 -10.82 12.93
N SER A 53 -2.87 -11.90 12.18
CA SER A 53 -1.82 -12.07 11.17
C SER A 53 -2.41 -12.66 9.91
N VAL A 54 -1.95 -12.17 8.76
CA VAL A 54 -2.23 -12.69 7.43
C VAL A 54 -0.91 -13.24 6.89
N LEU A 55 -0.87 -14.51 6.54
CA LEU A 55 0.29 -15.15 5.94
C LEU A 55 0.04 -15.42 4.45
N ASP A 56 1.08 -15.18 3.67
CA ASP A 56 1.08 -15.24 2.21
C ASP A 56 -0.11 -14.48 1.62
N LEU A 57 -0.18 -13.16 1.84
CA LEU A 57 -1.20 -12.32 1.21
C LEU A 57 -0.87 -12.16 -0.28
N TYR A 58 -1.85 -12.42 -1.14
CA TYR A 58 -1.80 -12.16 -2.57
C TYR A 58 -2.86 -11.16 -2.99
N VAL A 59 -2.50 -10.31 -3.95
CA VAL A 59 -3.45 -9.42 -4.64
C VAL A 59 -3.26 -9.61 -6.13
N ASP A 60 -4.33 -9.98 -6.83
CA ASP A 60 -4.36 -10.26 -8.27
C ASP A 60 -3.25 -11.25 -8.71
N GLY A 61 -2.98 -12.25 -7.87
CA GLY A 61 -1.96 -13.28 -8.10
C GLY A 61 -0.53 -12.90 -7.69
N GLN A 62 -0.30 -11.67 -7.23
CA GLN A 62 1.02 -11.19 -6.83
C GLN A 62 1.22 -11.34 -5.32
N VAL A 63 2.39 -11.87 -4.92
CA VAL A 63 2.77 -12.01 -3.50
C VAL A 63 3.01 -10.63 -2.89
N ILE A 64 2.12 -10.22 -1.98
CA ILE A 64 2.29 -9.02 -1.16
C ILE A 64 3.18 -9.32 0.05
N GLY A 65 2.95 -10.44 0.74
CA GLY A 65 3.79 -10.93 1.84
C GLY A 65 3.02 -11.24 3.12
N ASP A 66 3.74 -11.31 4.24
CA ASP A 66 3.18 -11.62 5.55
C ASP A 66 2.97 -10.35 6.36
N TYR A 67 1.81 -10.22 7.03
CA TYR A 67 1.43 -9.02 7.75
C TYR A 67 0.79 -9.32 9.09
N THR A 68 1.09 -8.50 10.08
CA THR A 68 0.26 -8.35 11.28
C THR A 68 -0.63 -7.13 11.13
N TYR A 69 -1.81 -7.19 11.75
CA TYR A 69 -2.70 -6.04 11.80
C TYR A 69 -3.27 -5.78 13.19
N GLU A 70 -3.58 -4.51 13.45
CA GLU A 70 -4.25 -4.03 14.64
C GLU A 70 -5.36 -3.04 14.26
N THR A 71 -6.58 -3.34 14.67
CA THR A 71 -7.78 -2.55 14.41
C THR A 71 -8.13 -1.69 15.61
N MET A 72 -8.22 -0.39 15.36
CA MET A 72 -8.70 0.62 16.29
C MET A 72 -10.06 1.11 15.83
N LEU A 73 -11.07 0.95 16.69
CA LEU A 73 -12.42 1.42 16.44
C LEU A 73 -12.62 2.79 17.11
N SER A 74 -13.12 3.77 16.38
CA SER A 74 -13.59 5.04 16.93
C SER A 74 -15.09 5.20 16.72
N THR A 75 -15.66 6.33 17.16
CA THR A 75 -17.06 6.65 16.86
C THR A 75 -17.30 7.10 15.41
N LYS A 76 -16.24 7.39 14.65
CA LYS A 76 -16.31 7.97 13.30
C LYS A 76 -15.72 7.08 12.21
N ASP A 77 -14.81 6.19 12.59
CA ASP A 77 -14.04 5.37 11.67
C ASP A 77 -13.53 4.08 12.30
N ILE A 78 -13.08 3.19 11.43
CA ILE A 78 -12.22 2.06 11.73
C ILE A 78 -10.83 2.38 11.15
N LYS A 79 -9.79 2.25 11.96
CA LYS A 79 -8.39 2.33 11.54
C LYS A 79 -7.74 0.97 11.71
N VAL A 80 -7.25 0.38 10.64
CA VAL A 80 -6.48 -0.88 10.65
C VAL A 80 -5.03 -0.54 10.37
N LYS A 81 -4.16 -0.67 11.37
CA LYS A 81 -2.71 -0.61 11.20
C LYS A 81 -2.23 -1.95 10.67
N PHE A 82 -1.28 -1.93 9.74
CA PHE A 82 -0.64 -3.14 9.23
C PHE A 82 0.87 -2.95 9.18
N ILE A 83 1.59 -4.03 9.47
CA ILE A 83 3.06 -4.07 9.49
C ILE A 83 3.48 -5.42 8.91
N SER A 84 4.38 -5.40 7.94
CA SER A 84 4.95 -6.63 7.39
C SER A 84 5.78 -7.37 8.44
N THR A 85 5.70 -8.69 8.42
CA THR A 85 6.45 -9.58 9.32
C THR A 85 7.53 -10.37 8.61
N ASP A 86 7.60 -10.26 7.28
CA ASP A 86 8.68 -10.79 6.46
C ASP A 86 9.88 -9.82 6.43
N GLU A 87 10.87 -10.08 5.57
CA GLU A 87 12.04 -9.21 5.40
C GLU A 87 11.70 -7.85 4.76
N LYS A 88 10.47 -7.67 4.26
CA LYS A 88 10.04 -6.41 3.67
C LYS A 88 9.81 -5.39 4.77
N LYS A 89 10.05 -4.13 4.46
CA LYS A 89 9.79 -3.01 5.38
C LYS A 89 8.56 -2.26 4.92
N ILE A 90 7.40 -2.89 5.06
CA ILE A 90 6.11 -2.32 4.65
C ILE A 90 5.25 -2.09 5.88
N SER A 91 4.75 -0.88 6.06
CA SER A 91 3.78 -0.59 7.11
C SER A 91 2.84 0.52 6.68
N GLY A 92 1.70 0.64 7.36
CA GLY A 92 0.75 1.70 7.09
C GLY A 92 -0.51 1.55 7.90
N SER A 93 -1.49 2.39 7.59
CA SER A 93 -2.81 2.32 8.19
C SER A 93 -3.90 2.50 7.15
N LEU A 94 -4.92 1.65 7.16
CA LEU A 94 -6.14 1.81 6.40
C LEU A 94 -7.21 2.43 7.30
N ILE A 95 -7.80 3.54 6.87
CA ILE A 95 -8.87 4.26 7.57
C ILE A 95 -10.14 4.19 6.73
N LYS A 96 -11.21 3.72 7.36
CA LYS A 96 -12.55 3.64 6.80
C LYS A 96 -13.53 4.41 7.66
N SER A 97 -14.09 5.50 7.13
CA SER A 97 -15.12 6.28 7.84
C SER A 97 -16.50 5.63 7.75
N PHE A 98 -17.24 5.65 8.86
CA PHE A 98 -18.63 5.19 8.93
C PHE A 98 -19.62 6.10 8.21
N ASN A 99 -19.23 7.33 7.91
CA ASN A 99 -20.06 8.27 7.16
C ASN A 99 -20.24 7.83 5.69
N ASN A 100 -19.50 6.80 5.24
CA ASN A 100 -19.54 6.29 3.88
C ASN A 100 -19.48 4.76 3.87
N PHE A 101 -20.65 4.13 3.77
CA PHE A 101 -20.79 2.67 3.71
C PHE A 101 -20.27 2.03 2.41
N ASN A 102 -19.93 2.83 1.38
CA ASN A 102 -19.39 2.27 0.15
C ASN A 102 -17.96 1.77 0.38
N LEU A 103 -17.78 0.46 0.48
CA LEU A 103 -16.51 -0.24 0.73
C LEU A 103 -15.39 0.16 -0.24
N SER A 104 -15.71 0.59 -1.45
CA SER A 104 -14.72 1.04 -2.45
C SER A 104 -14.01 2.36 -2.12
N ASN A 105 -14.40 3.03 -1.03
CA ASN A 105 -13.85 4.30 -0.58
C ASN A 105 -13.09 4.15 0.72
N PHE A 106 -11.79 4.36 0.73
CA PHE A 106 -10.96 4.25 1.92
C PHE A 106 -9.74 5.16 1.82
N THR A 107 -9.11 5.43 2.96
CA THR A 107 -7.88 6.22 3.02
C THR A 107 -6.77 5.33 3.54
N VAL A 108 -5.59 5.40 2.92
CA VAL A 108 -4.35 4.84 3.47
C VAL A 108 -3.54 6.00 4.06
N THR A 109 -3.05 5.87 5.28
CA THR A 109 -2.20 6.87 5.94
C THR A 109 -0.93 6.25 6.47
N ASP A 110 0.08 7.09 6.65
CA ASP A 110 1.35 6.72 7.28
C ASP A 110 2.01 5.49 6.61
N PHE A 111 1.83 5.34 5.30
CA PHE A 111 2.34 4.19 4.57
C PHE A 111 3.82 4.37 4.24
N LEU A 112 4.60 3.36 4.60
CA LEU A 112 6.02 3.27 4.36
C LEU A 112 6.28 1.95 3.64
N ALA A 113 7.04 2.00 2.55
CA ALA A 113 7.63 0.82 1.94
C ALA A 113 9.10 1.09 1.63
N GLU A 114 9.98 0.20 2.08
CA GLU A 114 11.39 0.20 1.71
C GLU A 114 11.79 -1.15 1.11
N GLU A 115 12.51 -1.10 -0.01
CA GLU A 115 12.99 -2.29 -0.71
C GLU A 115 14.37 -2.03 -1.32
N VAL A 116 15.19 -3.07 -1.40
CA VAL A 116 16.49 -3.03 -2.08
C VAL A 116 16.42 -3.91 -3.30
N ILE A 117 16.53 -3.27 -4.48
CA ILE A 117 16.42 -3.93 -5.78
C ILE A 117 17.81 -3.92 -6.44
N SER A 118 18.15 -4.99 -7.16
CA SER A 118 19.33 -5.02 -8.02
C SER A 118 18.90 -5.26 -9.46
N LEU A 119 19.31 -4.36 -10.35
CA LEU A 119 19.17 -4.49 -11.80
C LEU A 119 20.53 -4.84 -12.41
N ASP A 120 20.53 -5.42 -13.60
CA ASP A 120 21.77 -5.86 -14.30
C ASP A 120 22.84 -4.77 -14.40
N LEU A 121 22.43 -3.51 -14.58
CA LEU A 121 23.31 -2.36 -14.76
C LEU A 121 23.50 -1.51 -13.49
N ILE A 122 22.65 -1.69 -12.47
CA ILE A 122 22.59 -0.82 -11.28
C ILE A 122 22.29 -1.72 -10.07
N LYS A 123 23.30 -1.94 -9.24
CA LYS A 123 23.19 -2.76 -8.03
C LYS A 123 22.78 -1.91 -6.83
N ASN A 124 22.15 -2.55 -5.83
CA ASN A 124 21.81 -1.95 -4.54
C ASN A 124 20.95 -0.67 -4.65
N ILE A 125 19.92 -0.69 -5.48
CA ILE A 125 18.94 0.40 -5.57
C ILE A 125 18.04 0.32 -4.34
N GLN A 126 18.22 1.27 -3.43
CA GLN A 126 17.31 1.49 -2.30
C GLN A 126 16.12 2.32 -2.78
N LEU A 127 14.95 1.71 -2.74
CA LEU A 127 13.68 2.35 -2.98
C LEU A 127 13.01 2.63 -1.64
N LYS A 128 12.55 3.86 -1.44
CA LYS A 128 11.74 4.23 -0.28
C LYS A 128 10.53 5.03 -0.73
N VAL A 129 9.35 4.52 -0.40
CA VAL A 129 8.07 5.19 -0.62
C VAL A 129 7.51 5.60 0.73
N ASN A 130 7.11 6.87 0.84
CA ASN A 130 6.42 7.38 2.01
C ASN A 130 5.13 8.08 1.56
N ILE A 131 3.98 7.63 2.04
CA ILE A 131 2.67 8.20 1.75
C ILE A 131 2.04 8.61 3.08
N ASN A 132 1.96 9.92 3.29
CA ASN A 132 1.26 10.48 4.44
C ASN A 132 -0.25 10.23 4.34
N GLU A 133 -0.81 10.43 3.15
CA GLU A 133 -2.24 10.21 2.88
C GLU A 133 -2.48 9.79 1.43
N LEU A 134 -3.22 8.71 1.22
CA LEU A 134 -3.74 8.26 -0.08
C LEU A 134 -5.24 8.03 0.06
N LYS A 135 -6.04 8.81 -0.67
CA LYS A 135 -7.49 8.69 -0.73
C LYS A 135 -7.89 7.89 -1.96
N ILE A 136 -8.53 6.75 -1.73
CA ILE A 136 -9.13 5.90 -2.76
C ILE A 136 -10.64 6.15 -2.79
N LYS A 137 -11.16 6.43 -3.98
CA LYS A 137 -12.61 6.54 -4.23
C LYS A 137 -12.98 5.63 -5.39
N ASN A 138 -13.98 4.77 -5.20
CA ASN A 138 -14.41 3.78 -6.19
C ASN A 138 -13.24 2.93 -6.73
N PHE A 139 -12.34 2.51 -5.84
CA PHE A 139 -11.10 1.79 -6.18
C PHE A 139 -10.12 2.57 -7.09
N GLN A 140 -10.27 3.89 -7.20
CA GLN A 140 -9.39 4.76 -7.97
C GLN A 140 -8.65 5.76 -7.08
N CYS A 141 -7.39 6.01 -7.40
CA CYS A 141 -6.56 7.06 -6.78
C CYS A 141 -7.24 8.43 -6.97
N SER A 142 -7.77 9.00 -5.88
CA SER A 142 -8.38 10.33 -5.89
C SER A 142 -7.39 11.41 -5.46
N THR A 143 -6.57 11.14 -4.46
CA THR A 143 -5.55 12.08 -3.96
C THR A 143 -4.43 11.29 -3.32
N ILE A 144 -3.19 11.72 -3.52
CA ILE A 144 -2.03 11.15 -2.87
C ILE A 144 -1.10 12.28 -2.42
N ASN A 145 -0.72 12.24 -1.15
CA ASN A 145 0.29 13.07 -0.54
C ASN A 145 1.40 12.14 -0.05
N GLY A 146 2.48 12.08 -0.80
CA GLY A 146 3.59 11.20 -0.54
C GLY A 146 4.73 11.45 -1.50
N SER A 147 5.86 10.81 -1.25
CA SER A 147 7.07 10.93 -2.02
C SER A 147 7.76 9.58 -2.18
N ILE A 148 8.53 9.49 -3.25
CA ILE A 148 9.44 8.38 -3.50
C ILE A 148 10.87 8.89 -3.45
N PHE A 149 11.76 8.06 -2.91
CA PHE A 149 13.18 8.29 -2.83
C PHE A 149 13.89 7.07 -3.42
N ILE A 150 14.89 7.34 -4.24
CA ILE A 150 15.71 6.33 -4.89
C ILE A 150 17.16 6.72 -4.67
N SER A 151 17.90 5.82 -4.05
CA SER A 151 19.35 5.92 -3.92
C SER A 151 19.98 4.63 -4.41
N ALA A 152 21.16 4.71 -5.02
CA ALA A 152 21.94 3.54 -5.35
C ALA A 152 23.42 3.91 -5.32
N ASP A 153 24.28 2.98 -4.96
CA ASP A 153 25.74 3.21 -4.91
C ASP A 153 26.30 3.70 -6.25
N SER A 154 25.68 3.24 -7.35
CA SER A 154 26.06 3.58 -8.72
C SER A 154 25.38 4.84 -9.27
N ILE A 155 24.37 5.39 -8.60
CA ILE A 155 23.72 6.65 -9.00
C ILE A 155 24.45 7.79 -8.28
N LYS A 156 24.92 8.79 -9.04
CA LYS A 156 25.75 9.87 -8.48
C LYS A 156 25.02 10.77 -7.49
N GLU A 157 23.71 10.89 -7.61
CA GLU A 157 22.87 11.82 -6.85
C GLU A 157 21.56 11.12 -6.51
N ASN A 158 21.09 11.25 -5.27
CA ASN A 158 19.81 10.69 -4.86
C ASN A 158 18.67 11.31 -5.68
N LEU A 159 17.68 10.49 -6.01
CA LEU A 159 16.49 10.93 -6.72
C LEU A 159 15.31 10.97 -5.77
N ASN A 160 14.51 12.03 -5.86
CA ASN A 160 13.26 12.16 -5.13
C ASN A 160 12.14 12.63 -6.05
N GLY A 161 10.89 12.36 -5.68
CA GLY A 161 9.76 12.92 -6.40
C GLY A 161 8.45 12.76 -5.65
N ASP A 162 7.61 13.78 -5.75
CA ASP A 162 6.27 13.77 -5.16
C ASP A 162 5.33 12.89 -5.99
N LEU A 163 4.55 12.05 -5.31
CA LEU A 163 3.56 11.19 -5.93
C LEU A 163 2.31 12.01 -6.30
N SER A 164 1.67 11.62 -7.40
CA SER A 164 0.45 12.25 -7.88
C SER A 164 -0.50 11.22 -8.50
N CYS A 165 -1.80 11.35 -8.22
CA CYS A 165 -2.83 10.61 -8.95
C CYS A 165 -3.05 11.31 -10.30
N ARG A 166 -3.22 10.53 -11.37
CA ARG A 166 -3.62 11.00 -12.70
C ARG A 166 -4.81 10.20 -13.23
N ASP A 167 -5.41 10.70 -14.29
CA ASP A 167 -6.58 10.09 -14.93
C ASP A 167 -6.35 8.61 -15.26
N GLY A 168 -7.38 7.79 -15.03
CA GLY A 168 -7.33 6.34 -15.27
C GLY A 168 -6.58 5.55 -14.20
N ASN A 169 -6.70 5.90 -12.91
CA ASN A 169 -6.07 5.19 -11.79
C ASN A 169 -4.53 5.12 -11.90
N LYS A 170 -3.92 6.14 -12.50
CA LYS A 170 -2.47 6.22 -12.68
C LYS A 170 -1.84 6.89 -11.47
N ILE A 171 -0.76 6.34 -10.95
CA ILE A 171 0.10 7.02 -9.97
C ILE A 171 1.39 7.39 -10.68
N SER A 172 1.81 8.65 -10.58
CA SER A 172 3.03 9.10 -11.25
C SER A 172 3.87 10.00 -10.36
N THR A 173 5.17 9.97 -10.60
CA THR A 173 6.14 10.87 -9.98
C THR A 173 7.18 11.31 -11.00
N THR A 174 7.66 12.54 -10.84
CA THR A 174 8.79 13.07 -11.59
C THR A 174 10.00 13.06 -10.68
N LEU A 175 11.01 12.29 -11.03
CA LEU A 175 12.24 12.13 -10.27
C LEU A 175 13.17 13.32 -10.54
N LYS A 176 13.65 13.93 -9.46
CA LYS A 176 14.56 15.06 -9.44
C LYS A 176 15.76 14.76 -8.55
N ASN A 177 16.91 15.34 -8.86
CA ASN A 177 18.03 15.38 -7.92
C ASN A 177 17.89 16.53 -6.92
N ASP A 178 18.86 16.64 -6.00
CA ASP A 178 18.97 17.72 -5.02
C ASP A 178 19.11 19.13 -5.64
N LYS A 179 19.41 19.22 -6.94
CA LYS A 179 19.50 20.47 -7.71
C LYS A 179 18.19 20.79 -8.46
N ASN A 180 17.10 20.09 -8.16
CA ASN A 180 15.80 20.19 -8.83
C ASN A 180 15.82 19.89 -10.34
N LYS A 181 16.87 19.25 -10.85
CA LYS A 181 16.94 18.81 -12.23
C LYS A 181 16.12 17.54 -12.37
N ILE A 182 15.19 17.54 -13.33
CA ILE A 182 14.41 16.35 -13.68
C ILE A 182 15.35 15.32 -14.32
N LEU A 183 15.34 14.12 -13.78
CA LEU A 183 16.20 13.01 -14.19
C LEU A 183 15.43 11.72 -14.46
N GLY A 184 14.11 11.72 -14.28
CA GLY A 184 13.30 10.57 -14.64
C GLY A 184 11.84 10.73 -14.29
N THR A 185 11.07 9.68 -14.56
CA THR A 185 9.67 9.53 -14.18
C THR A 185 9.40 8.07 -13.81
N ILE A 186 8.48 7.87 -12.87
CA ILE A 186 7.89 6.57 -12.58
C ILE A 186 6.39 6.70 -12.71
N GLN A 187 5.78 5.72 -13.37
CA GLN A 187 4.35 5.65 -13.56
C GLN A 187 3.85 4.23 -13.28
N TYR A 188 2.91 4.12 -12.35
CA TYR A 188 2.13 2.90 -12.11
C TYR A 188 0.78 3.01 -12.81
N PHE A 189 0.42 1.98 -13.56
CA PHE A 189 -0.87 1.85 -14.25
C PHE A 189 -1.12 0.38 -14.59
N ASP A 190 -2.35 -0.11 -14.36
CA ASP A 190 -2.79 -1.43 -14.85
C ASP A 190 -1.83 -2.57 -14.48
N SER A 191 -1.47 -2.64 -13.19
CA SER A 191 -0.50 -3.60 -12.65
C SER A 191 0.89 -3.59 -13.31
N SER A 192 1.25 -2.48 -13.98
CA SER A 192 2.57 -2.27 -14.56
C SER A 192 3.22 -1.02 -14.00
N VAL A 193 4.54 -1.08 -13.81
CA VAL A 193 5.36 0.08 -13.44
C VAL A 193 6.28 0.41 -14.60
N LYS A 194 6.02 1.56 -15.23
CA LYS A 194 6.93 2.15 -16.21
C LYS A 194 7.91 3.08 -15.52
N VAL A 195 9.19 2.81 -15.71
CA VAL A 195 10.29 3.64 -15.20
C VAL A 195 11.08 4.21 -16.36
N SER A 196 11.43 5.47 -16.24
CA SER A 196 12.06 6.27 -17.28
C SER A 196 13.15 7.11 -16.62
N ILE A 197 14.43 6.87 -16.92
CA ILE A 197 15.57 7.54 -16.27
C ILE A 197 16.49 8.12 -17.34
N SER A 198 16.86 9.39 -17.17
CA SER A 198 17.84 10.04 -18.04
C SER A 198 19.21 9.40 -17.89
N THR A 199 19.90 9.15 -19.01
CA THR A 199 21.27 8.64 -19.02
C THR A 199 22.26 9.56 -18.30
N LYS A 200 21.89 10.83 -18.08
CA LYS A 200 22.66 11.79 -17.27
C LYS A 200 22.68 11.44 -15.77
N ALA A 201 21.70 10.67 -15.30
CA ALA A 201 21.65 10.15 -13.93
C ALA A 201 22.47 8.86 -13.76
N LEU A 202 22.83 8.20 -14.87
CA LEU A 202 23.54 6.93 -14.87
C LEU A 202 25.06 7.11 -14.88
N PRO A 203 25.82 6.19 -14.28
CA PRO A 203 27.27 6.28 -14.20
C PRO A 203 27.96 6.04 -15.56
N ASP A 204 27.34 5.26 -16.45
CA ASP A 204 27.94 4.90 -17.74
C ASP A 204 27.83 6.05 -18.77
N ARG A 205 28.97 6.66 -19.06
CA ARG A 205 29.10 7.73 -20.06
C ARG A 205 28.86 7.25 -21.49
N ARG A 206 29.00 5.95 -21.78
CA ARG A 206 28.74 5.41 -23.12
C ARG A 206 27.25 5.45 -23.45
N LEU A 207 26.39 5.22 -22.46
CA LEU A 207 24.93 5.33 -22.63
C LEU A 207 24.51 6.75 -23.00
N GLN A 208 25.19 7.77 -22.46
CA GLN A 208 24.95 9.18 -22.79
C GLN A 208 25.27 9.54 -24.25
N LEU A 209 26.06 8.71 -24.94
CA LEU A 209 26.38 8.88 -26.36
C LEU A 209 25.38 8.18 -27.28
N LEU A 210 24.56 7.28 -26.73
CA LEU A 210 23.64 6.41 -27.49
C LEU A 210 22.18 6.85 -27.33
N THR A 211 21.80 7.33 -26.16
CA THR A 211 20.43 7.78 -25.87
C THR A 211 20.41 8.80 -24.71
N ASP A 212 19.42 9.68 -24.71
CA ASP A 212 19.18 10.63 -23.61
C ASP A 212 18.44 9.99 -22.41
N GLU A 213 17.78 8.85 -22.64
CA GLU A 213 16.91 8.19 -21.66
C GLU A 213 16.93 6.66 -21.81
N VAL A 214 16.79 5.96 -20.69
CA VAL A 214 16.54 4.52 -20.60
C VAL A 214 15.17 4.32 -19.95
N SER A 215 14.32 3.53 -20.60
CA SER A 215 13.00 3.19 -20.08
C SER A 215 12.84 1.68 -19.98
N PHE A 216 12.19 1.22 -18.93
CA PHE A 216 11.80 -0.17 -18.74
C PHE A 216 10.41 -0.25 -18.11
N THR A 217 9.73 -1.36 -18.37
CA THR A 217 8.42 -1.67 -17.78
C THR A 217 8.58 -2.93 -16.96
N VAL A 218 8.08 -2.90 -15.74
CA VAL A 218 7.99 -4.06 -14.85
C VAL A 218 6.52 -4.41 -14.79
N ASP A 219 6.18 -5.57 -15.35
CA ASP A 219 4.89 -6.19 -15.13
C ASP A 219 4.92 -6.81 -13.73
N LEU A 220 3.93 -6.46 -12.90
CA LEU A 220 3.84 -6.95 -11.54
C LEU A 220 3.06 -8.27 -11.52
#